data_AF-A0A2S2P7B7-F1
#
_entry.id   AF-A0A2S2P7B7-F1
#
_cell.length_a   1.000
_cell.length_b   1.000
_cell.length_c   1.000
_cell.angle_alpha   90.00
_cell.angle_beta   90.00
_cell.angle_gamma   90.00
#
_symmetry.space_group_name_H-M   'P 1'
#
loop_
_entity.id
_entity.type
_entity.pdbx_description
1 polymer ?
#
loop_
_entity_poly.entity_id
_entity_poly.type
_entity_poly.pdbx_seq_one_letter_code
_entity_poly.pdbx_strand_id
1 'polypeptide(L)'
;MNNTGSLGVTWFTFACCLFFVITYNSRNVYCSHDAANAKVYTEQDRQYWIENGKEKVTEKLKYVNKRGVAKNIIMFLGDGMSLTTLTASRIYKGQMEKRSGENEYLSFEKFPFVGMSKTYCVDKQVPDSACTA
;
A
#
# COMPACT_ATOMS: atom_id res chain seq x y z
N MET A 1 -46.94 55.73 15.87
CA MET A 1 -45.53 56.18 16.00
C MET A 1 -44.65 55.00 15.70
N ASN A 2 -43.81 55.20 14.69
CA ASN A 2 -43.15 54.15 13.95
C ASN A 2 -42.10 53.44 14.78
N ASN A 3 -42.15 52.12 14.60
CA ASN A 3 -41.15 51.10 14.82
C ASN A 3 -39.87 51.44 14.05
N THR A 4 -38.67 51.36 14.66
CA THR A 4 -37.39 51.03 13.99
C THR A 4 -36.21 51.08 14.98
N GLY A 5 -36.09 50.07 15.83
CA GLY A 5 -34.94 49.86 16.71
C GLY A 5 -34.41 48.43 16.63
N SER A 6 -34.09 47.91 15.43
CA SER A 6 -33.50 46.56 15.29
C SER A 6 -32.89 46.29 13.91
N LEU A 7 -32.19 47.26 13.29
CA LEU A 7 -31.57 47.05 11.96
C LEU A 7 -30.04 47.02 11.97
N GLY A 8 -29.37 47.47 13.05
CA GLY A 8 -27.90 47.51 13.11
C GLY A 8 -27.24 46.21 13.60
N VAL A 9 -27.83 45.57 14.62
CA VAL A 9 -27.22 44.41 15.29
C VAL A 9 -27.38 43.14 14.43
N THR A 10 -28.53 42.97 13.78
CA THR A 10 -28.79 41.84 12.88
C THR A 10 -27.87 41.84 11.66
N TRP A 11 -27.52 43.02 11.13
CA TRP A 11 -26.62 43.16 9.98
C TRP A 11 -25.17 42.79 10.30
N PHE A 12 -24.68 43.19 11.48
CA PHE A 12 -23.32 42.83 11.92
C PHE A 12 -23.15 41.33 12.17
N THR A 13 -24.16 40.67 12.78
CA THR A 13 -24.12 39.22 13.00
C THR A 13 -24.23 38.44 11.69
N PHE A 14 -25.06 38.89 10.74
CA PHE A 14 -25.20 38.23 9.44
C PHE A 14 -23.94 38.38 8.57
N ALA A 15 -23.32 39.56 8.58
CA ALA A 15 -22.06 39.81 7.88
C ALA A 15 -20.92 38.95 8.44
N CYS A 16 -20.81 38.83 9.78
CA CYS A 16 -19.78 38.01 10.40
C CYS A 16 -19.94 36.51 10.08
N CYS A 17 -21.19 36.01 10.08
CA CYS A 17 -21.48 34.63 9.67
C CYS A 17 -21.16 34.36 8.19
N LEU A 18 -21.49 35.28 7.28
CA LEU A 18 -21.14 35.16 5.86
C LEU A 18 -19.61 35.18 5.65
N PHE A 19 -18.87 36.03 6.35
CA PHE A 19 -17.42 36.05 6.30
C PHE A 19 -16.80 34.74 6.82
N PHE A 20 -17.34 34.17 7.90
CA PHE A 20 -16.89 32.88 8.43
C PHE A 20 -17.19 31.71 7.48
N VAL A 21 -18.39 31.69 6.86
CA VAL A 21 -18.77 30.64 5.89
C VAL A 21 -17.93 30.74 4.62
N ILE A 22 -17.73 31.94 4.09
CA ILE A 22 -16.92 32.16 2.88
C ILE A 22 -15.47 31.73 3.14
N THR A 23 -14.84 32.19 4.23
CA THR A 23 -13.44 31.81 4.56
C THR A 23 -13.27 30.33 4.91
N TYR A 24 -14.27 29.70 5.55
CA TYR A 24 -14.28 28.26 5.82
C TYR A 24 -14.38 27.43 4.53
N ASN A 25 -15.25 27.82 3.59
CA ASN A 25 -15.39 27.13 2.30
C ASN A 25 -14.11 27.29 1.45
N SER A 26 -13.54 28.50 1.40
CA SER A 26 -12.31 28.77 0.65
C SER A 26 -11.13 27.91 1.10
N ARG A 27 -10.89 27.75 2.42
CA ARG A 27 -9.79 26.91 2.93
C ARG A 27 -9.93 25.43 2.56
N ASN A 28 -11.15 24.89 2.52
CA ASN A 28 -11.39 23.50 2.11
C ASN A 28 -11.12 23.28 0.61
N VAL A 29 -11.40 24.28 -0.23
CA VAL A 29 -11.16 24.24 -1.69
C VAL A 29 -9.67 24.33 -2.03
N TYR A 30 -8.87 25.12 -1.30
CA TYR A 30 -7.43 25.23 -1.57
C TYR A 30 -6.65 23.93 -1.24
N CYS A 31 -6.94 23.27 -0.11
CA CYS A 31 -6.30 21.99 0.20
C CYS A 31 -6.69 20.84 -0.75
N SER A 32 -7.84 20.93 -1.41
CA SER A 32 -8.29 19.93 -2.39
C SER A 32 -7.76 20.19 -3.80
N HIS A 33 -7.39 21.43 -4.16
CA HIS A 33 -6.82 21.73 -5.47
C HIS A 33 -5.35 21.30 -5.60
N ASP A 34 -4.53 21.45 -4.55
CA ASP A 34 -3.12 21.01 -4.55
C ASP A 34 -2.98 19.47 -4.52
N ALA A 35 -3.92 18.77 -3.86
CA ALA A 35 -3.97 17.30 -3.87
C ALA A 35 -4.37 16.71 -5.24
N ALA A 36 -5.03 17.50 -6.09
CA ALA A 36 -5.52 17.06 -7.39
C ALA A 36 -4.46 17.10 -8.52
N ASN A 37 -3.30 17.71 -8.28
CA ASN A 37 -2.20 17.79 -9.26
C ASN A 37 -0.97 16.98 -8.80
N ALA A 38 -1.20 15.78 -8.29
CA ALA A 38 -0.11 14.84 -8.06
C ALA A 38 0.43 14.38 -9.42
N LYS A 39 1.66 14.79 -9.75
CA LYS A 39 2.37 14.30 -10.94
C LYS A 39 2.52 12.78 -10.82
N VAL A 40 1.88 12.03 -11.72
CA VAL A 40 2.03 10.59 -11.82
C VAL A 40 3.39 10.28 -12.45
N TYR A 41 4.29 9.69 -11.67
CA TYR A 41 5.59 9.23 -12.17
C TYR A 41 5.47 7.83 -12.79
N THR A 42 6.23 7.58 -13.84
CA THR A 42 6.31 6.28 -14.52
C THR A 42 7.62 5.58 -14.16
N GLU A 43 7.77 4.29 -14.50
CA GLU A 43 9.01 3.52 -14.27
C GLU A 43 10.26 4.13 -14.92
N GLN A 44 10.09 4.98 -15.94
CA GLN A 44 11.17 5.71 -16.61
C GLN A 44 11.68 6.87 -15.75
N ASP A 45 10.86 7.39 -14.83
CA ASP A 45 11.21 8.49 -13.95
C ASP A 45 11.96 8.00 -12.72
N ARG A 46 13.06 8.68 -12.35
CA ARG A 46 13.79 8.41 -11.10
C ARG A 46 12.88 8.48 -9.87
N GLN A 47 11.96 9.44 -9.87
CA GLN A 47 11.11 9.74 -8.72
C GLN A 47 10.17 8.57 -8.37
N TYR A 48 9.71 7.81 -9.37
CA TYR A 48 8.90 6.61 -9.18
C TYR A 48 9.60 5.59 -8.26
N TRP A 49 10.88 5.31 -8.52
CA TRP A 49 11.66 4.37 -7.71
C TRP A 49 11.96 4.89 -6.30
N ILE A 50 12.15 6.20 -6.14
CA ILE A 50 12.35 6.83 -4.84
C ILE A 50 11.09 6.71 -3.98
N GLU A 51 9.92 6.98 -4.57
CA GLU A 51 8.64 6.92 -3.87
C GLU A 51 8.28 5.50 -3.47
N ASN A 52 8.42 4.52 -4.39
CA ASN A 52 8.23 3.10 -4.07
C ASN A 52 9.15 2.64 -2.94
N GLY A 53 10.43 3.06 -2.95
CA GLY A 53 11.38 2.73 -1.87
C GLY A 53 10.95 3.31 -0.52
N LYS A 54 10.53 4.57 -0.48
CA LYS A 54 10.02 5.22 0.74
C LYS A 54 8.78 4.52 1.28
N GLU A 55 7.87 4.15 0.40
CA GLU A 55 6.67 3.40 0.78
C GLU A 55 7.04 2.06 1.41
N LYS A 56 7.94 1.29 0.79
CA LYS A 56 8.37 -0.03 1.30
C LYS A 56 9.05 0.07 2.66
N VAL A 57 9.89 1.07 2.89
CA VAL A 57 10.49 1.32 4.21
C VAL A 57 9.42 1.66 5.24
N THR A 58 8.48 2.53 4.88
CA THR A 58 7.38 2.94 5.77
C THR A 58 6.46 1.75 6.11
N GLU A 59 6.16 0.90 5.13
CA GLU A 59 5.41 -0.35 5.30
C GLU A 59 6.13 -1.27 6.30
N LYS A 60 7.45 -1.45 6.14
CA LYS A 60 8.24 -2.30 7.05
C LYS A 60 8.32 -1.74 8.47
N LEU A 61 8.39 -0.41 8.63
CA LEU A 61 8.40 0.24 9.95
C LEU A 61 7.07 0.06 10.70
N LYS A 62 5.94 -0.02 9.98
CA LYS A 62 4.62 -0.27 10.58
C LYS A 62 4.42 -1.71 11.03
N TYR A 63 5.30 -2.64 10.63
CA TYR A 63 5.16 -4.05 10.98
C TYR A 63 5.37 -4.27 12.49
N VAL A 64 4.37 -4.85 13.14
CA VAL A 64 4.44 -5.24 14.56
C VAL A 64 4.67 -6.73 14.68
N ASN A 65 5.78 -7.12 15.31
CA ASN A 65 6.09 -8.52 15.56
C ASN A 65 5.16 -9.07 16.66
N LYS A 66 4.30 -10.03 16.30
CA LYS A 66 3.42 -10.71 17.25
C LYS A 66 4.24 -11.73 18.04
N ARG A 67 4.46 -11.44 19.33
CA ARG A 67 5.12 -12.35 20.27
C ARG A 67 4.07 -13.21 20.97
N GLY A 68 4.26 -14.53 20.98
CA GLY A 68 3.34 -15.49 21.61
C GLY A 68 3.37 -16.85 20.92
N VAL A 69 2.65 -17.82 21.48
CA VAL A 69 2.52 -19.17 20.89
C VAL A 69 1.39 -19.16 19.85
N ALA A 70 1.66 -19.70 18.66
CA ALA A 70 0.66 -19.82 17.61
C ALA A 70 -0.37 -20.89 17.95
N LYS A 71 -1.67 -20.56 17.87
CA LYS A 71 -2.77 -21.52 18.09
C LYS A 71 -2.98 -22.47 16.90
N ASN A 72 -2.76 -21.97 15.68
CA ASN A 72 -2.98 -22.71 14.44
C ASN A 72 -1.73 -22.59 13.56
N ILE A 73 -1.40 -23.67 12.86
CA ILE A 73 -0.29 -23.73 11.90
C ILE A 73 -0.87 -24.15 10.55
N ILE A 74 -0.58 -23.37 9.51
CA ILE A 74 -0.92 -23.68 8.13
C ILE A 74 0.39 -23.68 7.35
N MET A 75 0.68 -24.78 6.66
CA MET A 75 1.87 -24.94 5.84
C MET A 75 1.45 -25.16 4.39
N PHE A 76 1.94 -24.30 3.50
CA PHE A 76 1.78 -24.46 2.05
C PHE A 76 3.07 -25.04 1.49
N LEU A 77 3.01 -26.25 0.93
CA LEU A 77 4.15 -26.92 0.31
C LEU A 77 3.96 -26.94 -1.21
N GLY A 78 4.87 -26.28 -1.94
CA GLY A 78 4.93 -26.35 -3.40
C GLY A 78 6.05 -27.29 -3.82
N ASP A 79 5.70 -28.53 -4.19
CA ASP A 79 6.68 -29.50 -4.68
C ASP A 79 7.30 -29.03 -6.01
N GLY A 80 8.62 -29.09 -6.13
CA GLY A 80 9.36 -28.62 -7.31
C GLY A 80 9.31 -27.09 -7.54
N MET A 81 8.83 -26.30 -6.59
CA MET A 81 8.67 -24.84 -6.77
C MET A 81 9.99 -24.10 -6.49
N SER A 82 10.88 -24.10 -7.49
CA SER A 82 12.13 -23.34 -7.46
C SER A 82 11.92 -21.82 -7.60
N LEU A 83 12.97 -21.02 -7.34
CA LEU A 83 12.93 -19.56 -7.51
C LEU A 83 12.63 -19.12 -8.96
N THR A 84 13.05 -19.92 -9.95
CA THR A 84 12.75 -19.64 -11.37
C THR A 84 11.28 -19.93 -11.67
N THR A 85 10.74 -21.03 -11.12
CA THR A 85 9.31 -21.34 -11.19
C THR A 85 8.47 -20.21 -10.60
N LEU A 86 8.88 -19.67 -9.44
CA LEU A 86 8.21 -18.53 -8.81
C LEU A 86 8.18 -17.29 -9.72
N THR A 87 9.33 -16.92 -10.28
CA THR A 87 9.42 -15.77 -11.20
C THR A 87 8.57 -15.97 -12.45
N ALA A 88 8.59 -17.17 -13.03
CA ALA A 88 7.77 -17.50 -14.19
C ALA A 88 6.27 -17.43 -13.87
N SER A 89 5.85 -17.98 -12.72
CA SER A 89 4.46 -17.90 -12.25
C SER A 89 4.00 -16.47 -12.00
N ARG A 90 4.88 -15.61 -11.45
CA ARG A 90 4.61 -14.19 -11.24
C ARG A 90 4.34 -13.45 -12.56
N ILE A 91 5.24 -13.63 -13.54
CA ILE A 91 5.09 -13.03 -14.87
C ILE A 91 3.81 -13.53 -15.54
N TYR A 92 3.59 -14.85 -15.51
CA TYR A 92 2.40 -15.46 -16.09
C TYR A 92 1.11 -14.91 -15.48
N LYS A 93 1.06 -14.78 -14.14
CA LYS A 93 -0.09 -14.17 -13.44
C LYS A 93 -0.33 -12.73 -13.91
N GLY A 94 0.69 -11.89 -13.94
CA GLY A 94 0.53 -10.50 -14.36
C GLY A 94 0.12 -10.36 -15.83
N GLN A 95 0.59 -11.25 -16.71
CA GLN A 95 0.14 -11.31 -18.11
C GLN A 95 -1.33 -11.73 -18.24
N MET A 96 -1.80 -12.67 -17.42
CA MET A 96 -3.22 -13.06 -17.38
C MET A 96 -4.14 -11.92 -16.92
N GLU A 97 -3.62 -11.03 -16.09
CA GLU A 97 -4.32 -9.81 -15.66
C GLU A 97 -4.11 -8.61 -16.62
N LYS A 98 -3.52 -8.82 -17.80
CA LYS A 98 -3.20 -7.78 -18.81
C LYS A 98 -2.27 -6.67 -18.29
N ARG A 99 -1.38 -6.99 -17.35
CA ARG A 99 -0.31 -6.09 -16.84
C ARG A 99 1.05 -6.47 -17.44
N SER A 100 2.10 -5.73 -17.08
CA SER A 100 3.48 -5.98 -17.55
C SER A 100 4.03 -7.36 -17.15
N GLY A 101 3.45 -8.02 -16.15
CA GLY A 101 3.92 -9.31 -15.62
C GLY A 101 4.89 -9.15 -14.46
N GLU A 102 5.99 -8.44 -14.68
CA GLU A 102 7.15 -8.40 -13.77
C GLU A 102 6.87 -7.64 -12.45
N ASN A 103 5.95 -6.69 -12.47
CA ASN A 103 5.61 -5.86 -11.31
C ASN A 103 4.53 -6.48 -10.41
N GLU A 104 3.98 -7.64 -10.78
CA GLU A 104 2.95 -8.32 -10.01
C GLU A 104 3.58 -9.13 -8.86
N TYR A 105 2.81 -9.46 -7.82
CA TYR A 105 3.29 -10.30 -6.72
C TYR A 105 2.38 -11.50 -6.52
N LEU A 106 2.98 -12.66 -6.21
CA LEU A 106 2.21 -13.83 -5.77
C LEU A 106 1.72 -13.62 -4.34
N SER A 107 0.66 -14.35 -3.93
CA SER A 107 0.02 -14.16 -2.63
C SER A 107 0.98 -14.37 -1.46
N PHE A 108 1.86 -15.37 -1.55
CA PHE A 108 2.87 -15.69 -0.53
C PHE A 108 4.10 -14.77 -0.56
N GLU A 109 4.33 -13.99 -1.62
CA GLU A 109 5.42 -12.99 -1.67
C GLU A 109 5.11 -11.74 -0.84
N LYS A 110 3.83 -11.55 -0.50
CA LYS A 110 3.35 -10.49 0.40
C LYS A 110 3.56 -10.85 1.87
N PHE A 111 4.07 -12.03 2.18
CA PHE A 111 4.38 -12.41 3.55
C PHE A 111 5.54 -11.56 4.09
N PRO A 112 5.51 -11.17 5.38
CA PRO A 112 6.46 -10.20 5.94
C PRO A 112 7.88 -10.74 6.12
N PHE A 113 8.06 -12.06 6.01
CA PHE A 113 9.31 -12.77 6.19
C PHE A 113 9.56 -13.74 5.05
N VAL A 114 10.83 -13.81 4.65
CA VAL A 114 11.35 -14.77 3.67
C VAL A 114 12.61 -15.42 4.26
N GLY A 115 12.81 -16.69 3.98
CA GLY A 115 13.99 -17.45 4.36
C GLY A 115 14.41 -18.38 3.23
N MET A 116 15.67 -18.81 3.23
CA MET A 116 16.19 -19.80 2.30
C MET A 116 16.40 -21.12 3.02
N SER A 117 15.98 -22.22 2.40
CA SER A 117 16.18 -23.58 2.93
C SER A 117 17.26 -24.30 2.12
N LYS A 118 18.15 -25.02 2.81
CA LYS A 118 19.08 -25.96 2.18
C LYS A 118 18.37 -27.30 2.08
N THR A 119 18.20 -27.82 0.87
CA THR A 119 17.37 -29.00 0.62
C THR A 119 18.16 -30.30 0.42
N TYR A 120 19.48 -30.31 0.60
CA TYR A 120 20.28 -31.52 0.40
C TYR A 120 19.90 -32.64 1.38
N CYS A 121 20.01 -33.88 0.92
CA CYS A 121 19.86 -35.08 1.73
C CYS A 121 21.20 -35.47 2.36
N VAL A 122 21.14 -36.30 3.41
CA VAL A 122 22.35 -36.84 4.06
C VAL A 122 23.23 -37.59 3.05
N ASP A 123 22.63 -38.29 2.09
CA ASP A 123 23.30 -39.13 1.10
C ASP A 123 23.40 -38.50 -0.30
N LYS A 124 22.62 -37.44 -0.60
CA LYS A 124 22.51 -36.86 -1.96
C LYS A 124 22.43 -35.34 -1.95
N GLN A 125 23.14 -34.71 -2.88
CA GLN A 125 23.07 -33.26 -3.08
C GLN A 125 21.75 -32.81 -3.74
N VAL A 126 21.23 -33.63 -4.66
CA VAL A 126 19.90 -33.42 -5.25
C VAL A 126 18.91 -34.29 -4.49
N PRO A 127 17.97 -33.69 -3.74
CA PRO A 127 17.04 -34.44 -2.92
C PRO A 127 15.88 -35.01 -3.74
N ASP A 128 15.19 -35.99 -3.16
CA ASP A 128 13.86 -36.42 -3.56
C ASP A 128 12.78 -35.85 -2.60
N SER A 129 11.51 -35.97 -3.00
CA SER A 129 10.39 -35.43 -2.19
C SER A 129 10.24 -36.13 -0.84
N ALA A 130 10.70 -37.38 -0.67
CA ALA A 130 10.59 -38.11 0.60
C ALA A 130 11.61 -37.61 1.65
N CYS A 131 12.81 -37.23 1.22
CA CYS A 131 13.84 -36.70 2.10
C CYS A 131 13.57 -35.25 2.55
N THR A 132 12.79 -34.49 1.79
CA THR A 132 12.48 -33.08 2.06
C THR A 132 11.21 -32.85 2.87
N ALA A 133 10.33 -33.86 2.94
CA ALA A 133 9.09 -33.84 3.73
C ALA A 133 9.35 -34.15 5.21
#